data_AF-A0A7X8EK19-F1
#
_entry.id   AF-A0A7X8EK19-F1
#
_cell.length_a   1.000
_cell.length_b   1.000
_cell.length_c   1.000
_cell.angle_alpha   90.00
_cell.angle_beta   90.00
_cell.angle_gamma   90.00
#
_symmetry.space_group_name_H-M   'P 1'
#
loop_
_entity.id
_entity.type
_entity.pdbx_description
1 polymer ?
#
loop_
_entity_poly.entity_id
_entity_poly.type
_entity_poly.pdbx_seq_one_letter_code
_entity_poly.pdbx_strand_id
1 'polypeptide(L)'
;ATYVVIVPFLSWAFRKKSPGALSFIASGICLYGMAMLTLQEGQEVNSGDLLTLSCALFYACQIIAIEHFAQKRDPIIFAIIQIVVVALASLPIALIFETGEGLGGGEALGSIAFTVVFCTVFAMAVQNVAQKFTPSTHTAIILSMESVFGALSGIYFMGEVFSAKMAAGCVLILFAVLLTEVGPSLAERLFGLPATGEKG
;
A
#
# COMPACT_ATOMS: atom_id res chain seq x y z
N ALA A 1 -1.50 -4.97 0.77
CA ALA A 1 -1.89 -5.19 2.18
C ALA A 1 -0.71 -5.43 3.17
N THR A 2 -0.02 -6.59 3.18
CA THR A 2 0.90 -6.96 4.29
C THR A 2 2.09 -6.02 4.53
N TYR A 3 2.43 -5.21 3.52
CA TYR A 3 3.45 -4.16 3.64
C TYR A 3 3.17 -3.17 4.79
N VAL A 4 1.90 -2.95 5.18
CA VAL A 4 1.53 -1.97 6.22
C VAL A 4 2.17 -2.23 7.58
N VAL A 5 2.45 -3.49 7.89
CA VAL A 5 3.16 -3.88 9.12
C VAL A 5 4.66 -3.89 8.91
N ILE A 6 5.15 -4.24 7.72
CA ILE A 6 6.59 -4.27 7.42
C ILE A 6 7.18 -2.85 7.43
N VAL A 7 6.45 -1.88 6.88
CA VAL A 7 6.92 -0.49 6.71
C VAL A 7 7.36 0.18 8.03
N PRO A 8 6.61 0.18 9.15
CA PRO A 8 7.08 0.81 10.39
C PRO A 8 8.36 0.16 10.95
N PHE A 9 8.48 -1.18 10.90
CA PHE A 9 9.70 -1.87 11.35
C PHE A 9 10.89 -1.51 10.47
N LEU A 10 10.70 -1.51 9.16
CA LEU A 10 11.77 -1.23 8.21
C LEU A 10 12.16 0.25 8.22
N SER A 11 11.20 1.16 8.35
CA SER A 11 11.44 2.59 8.53
C SER A 11 12.26 2.88 9.79
N TRP A 12 11.93 2.22 10.90
CA TRP A 12 12.71 2.32 12.14
C TRP A 12 14.14 1.81 11.96
N ALA A 13 14.33 0.67 11.29
CA ALA A 13 15.65 0.10 11.02
C ALA A 13 16.53 1.02 10.13
N PHE A 14 15.96 1.62 9.09
CA PHE A 14 16.70 2.47 8.15
C PHE A 14 16.97 3.87 8.69
N ARG A 15 15.97 4.53 9.30
CA ARG A 15 16.09 5.93 9.73
C ARG A 15 16.58 6.09 11.17
N LYS A 16 16.63 5.02 11.97
CA LYS A 16 16.99 5.02 13.41
C LYS A 16 16.13 5.98 14.27
N LYS A 17 15.11 6.60 13.69
CA LYS A 17 14.15 7.48 14.34
C LYS A 17 12.84 6.71 14.44
N SER A 18 12.34 6.54 15.65
CA SER A 18 11.13 5.76 15.87
C SER A 18 9.93 6.47 15.22
N PRO A 19 9.11 5.77 14.41
CA PRO A 19 7.88 6.32 13.84
C PRO A 19 6.77 6.57 14.89
N GLY A 20 7.07 6.41 16.18
CA GLY A 20 6.13 6.58 17.29
C GLY A 20 5.35 5.30 17.58
N ALA A 21 5.01 5.07 18.86
CA ALA A 21 4.25 3.90 19.28
C ALA A 21 2.87 3.83 18.62
N LEU A 22 2.28 4.99 18.34
CA LEU A 22 0.99 5.12 17.67
C LEU A 22 0.97 4.45 16.29
N SER A 23 2.05 4.63 15.52
CA SER A 23 2.18 4.05 14.18
C SER A 23 2.22 2.52 14.21
N PHE A 24 2.91 1.93 15.20
CA PHE A 24 2.93 0.47 15.37
C PHE A 24 1.55 -0.08 15.76
N ILE A 25 0.86 0.62 16.67
CA ILE A 25 -0.50 0.25 17.09
C ILE A 25 -1.46 0.33 15.90
N ALA A 26 -1.43 1.43 15.15
CA ALA A 26 -2.27 1.63 13.97
C ALA A 26 -2.00 0.58 12.88
N SER A 27 -0.74 0.27 12.58
CA SER A 27 -0.39 -0.81 11.65
C SER A 27 -0.91 -2.18 12.12
N GLY A 28 -0.87 -2.47 13.43
CA GLY A 28 -1.44 -3.70 14.00
C GLY A 28 -2.96 -3.79 13.86
N ILE A 29 -3.66 -2.69 14.17
CA ILE A 29 -5.12 -2.59 13.99
C ILE A 29 -5.49 -2.75 12.52
N CYS A 30 -4.73 -2.09 11.62
CA CYS A 30 -4.92 -2.19 10.18
C CYS A 30 -4.73 -3.63 9.69
N LEU A 31 -3.68 -4.33 10.13
CA LEU A 31 -3.46 -5.73 9.78
C LEU A 31 -4.61 -6.62 10.24
N TYR A 32 -5.10 -6.41 11.45
CA TYR A 32 -6.23 -7.18 11.97
C TYR A 32 -7.51 -6.93 11.16
N GLY A 33 -7.81 -5.66 10.84
CA GLY A 33 -8.94 -5.30 9.98
C GLY A 33 -8.84 -5.92 8.58
N MET A 34 -7.66 -5.91 7.98
CA MET A 34 -7.42 -6.58 6.69
C MET A 34 -7.56 -8.10 6.80
N ALA A 35 -7.06 -8.72 7.86
CA ALA A 35 -7.24 -10.15 8.08
C ALA A 35 -8.73 -10.52 8.15
N MET A 36 -9.57 -9.66 8.71
CA MET A 36 -11.02 -9.88 8.71
C MET A 36 -11.65 -9.82 7.30
N LEU A 37 -11.11 -8.98 6.41
CA LEU A 37 -11.56 -8.88 5.01
C LEU A 37 -11.06 -10.05 4.15
N THR A 38 -9.83 -10.50 4.36
CA THR A 38 -9.15 -11.42 3.44
C THR A 38 -9.14 -12.87 3.91
N LEU A 39 -9.11 -13.16 5.23
CA LEU A 39 -9.13 -14.55 5.69
C LEU A 39 -10.52 -15.16 5.54
N GLN A 40 -10.60 -16.18 4.70
CA GLN A 40 -11.72 -17.11 4.63
C GLN A 40 -11.40 -18.38 5.44
N GLU A 41 -12.43 -19.02 5.99
CA GLU A 41 -12.26 -20.26 6.76
C GLU A 41 -11.78 -21.40 5.83
N GLY A 42 -10.78 -22.17 6.26
CA GLY A 42 -10.25 -23.32 5.52
C GLY A 42 -9.12 -23.03 4.53
N GLN A 43 -8.53 -21.83 4.55
CA GLN A 43 -7.33 -21.52 3.75
C GLN A 43 -6.08 -22.16 4.37
N GLU A 44 -5.39 -23.01 3.60
CA GLU A 44 -4.07 -23.55 3.96
C GLU A 44 -2.95 -22.63 3.48
N VAL A 45 -1.82 -22.62 4.20
CA VAL A 45 -0.63 -21.87 3.80
C VAL A 45 -0.03 -22.52 2.56
N ASN A 46 0.10 -21.74 1.50
CA ASN A 46 0.63 -22.20 0.22
C ASN A 46 1.99 -21.51 -0.09
N SER A 47 2.75 -22.07 -1.02
CA SER A 47 4.00 -21.47 -1.52
C SER A 47 3.80 -20.04 -2.07
N GLY A 48 2.59 -19.72 -2.53
CA GLY A 48 2.21 -18.37 -2.94
C GLY A 48 2.28 -17.33 -1.80
N ASP A 49 2.03 -17.73 -0.56
CA ASP A 49 2.09 -16.82 0.60
C ASP A 49 3.50 -16.31 0.85
N LEU A 50 4.52 -17.16 0.65
CA LEU A 50 5.92 -16.78 0.78
C LEU A 50 6.32 -15.76 -0.30
N LEU A 51 5.79 -15.92 -1.52
CA LEU A 51 6.03 -14.98 -2.61
C LEU A 51 5.33 -13.64 -2.35
N THR A 52 4.10 -13.68 -1.83
CA THR A 52 3.35 -12.47 -1.43
C THR A 52 4.06 -11.73 -0.28
N LEU A 53 4.60 -12.44 0.71
CA LEU A 53 5.39 -11.83 1.78
C LEU A 53 6.68 -11.18 1.23
N SER A 54 7.36 -11.86 0.30
CA SER A 54 8.55 -11.31 -0.36
C SER A 54 8.20 -10.05 -1.16
N CYS A 55 7.09 -10.06 -1.91
CA CYS A 55 6.57 -8.89 -2.62
C CYS A 55 6.26 -7.74 -1.65
N ALA A 56 5.59 -8.02 -0.54
CA ALA A 56 5.27 -7.02 0.48
C ALA A 56 6.53 -6.36 1.08
N LEU A 57 7.61 -7.13 1.26
CA LEU A 57 8.90 -6.60 1.70
C LEU A 57 9.50 -5.64 0.66
N PHE A 58 9.55 -6.02 -0.61
CA PHE A 58 10.05 -5.14 -1.67
C PHE A 58 9.19 -3.89 -1.85
N TYR A 59 7.87 -4.01 -1.74
CA TYR A 59 6.96 -2.87 -1.79
C TYR A 59 7.15 -1.95 -0.58
N ALA A 60 7.37 -2.49 0.62
CA ALA A 60 7.74 -1.69 1.79
C ALA A 60 9.07 -0.93 1.59
N CYS A 61 10.08 -1.59 1.02
CA CYS A 61 11.33 -0.94 0.63
C CYS A 61 11.10 0.19 -0.38
N GLN A 62 10.23 -0.03 -1.38
CA GLN A 62 9.88 0.97 -2.38
C GLN A 62 9.20 2.19 -1.72
N ILE A 63 8.23 1.98 -0.83
CA ILE A 63 7.56 3.07 -0.08
C ILE A 63 8.60 3.91 0.67
N ILE A 64 9.54 3.27 1.38
CA ILE A 64 10.61 3.96 2.14
C ILE A 64 11.58 4.70 1.22
N ALA A 65 11.92 4.09 0.08
CA ALA A 65 12.75 4.74 -0.93
C ALA A 65 12.05 5.98 -1.50
N ILE A 66 10.76 5.90 -1.80
CA ILE A 66 9.99 7.05 -2.31
C ILE A 66 10.00 8.18 -1.27
N GLU A 67 9.72 7.91 0.01
CA GLU A 67 9.80 8.94 1.05
C GLU A 67 11.19 9.61 1.09
N HIS A 68 12.27 8.84 0.94
CA HIS A 68 13.62 9.38 0.96
C HIS A 68 13.98 10.20 -0.29
N PHE A 69 13.61 9.72 -1.48
CA PHE A 69 14.01 10.32 -2.76
C PHE A 69 13.05 11.42 -3.22
N ALA A 70 11.75 11.34 -2.91
CA ALA A 70 10.76 12.36 -3.26
C ALA A 70 11.02 13.72 -2.57
N GLN A 71 11.75 13.72 -1.45
CA GLN A 71 12.22 14.95 -0.79
C GLN A 71 13.36 15.62 -1.55
N LYS A 72 14.18 14.84 -2.25
CA LYS A 72 15.44 15.30 -2.87
C LYS A 72 15.31 15.55 -4.37
N ARG A 73 14.33 14.96 -5.02
CA ARG A 73 14.14 14.93 -6.48
C ARG A 73 12.66 15.10 -6.82
N ASP A 74 12.39 15.36 -8.09
CA ASP A 74 11.02 15.41 -8.60
C ASP A 74 10.35 14.02 -8.49
N PRO A 75 9.22 13.90 -7.74
CA PRO A 75 8.53 12.62 -7.56
C PRO A 75 7.95 12.04 -8.85
N ILE A 76 7.61 12.88 -9.84
CA ILE A 76 7.09 12.45 -11.14
C ILE A 76 8.20 11.81 -11.97
N ILE A 77 9.38 12.43 -11.99
CA ILE A 77 10.56 11.84 -12.66
C ILE A 77 10.89 10.48 -12.02
N PHE A 78 10.79 10.38 -10.69
CA PHE A 78 11.01 9.12 -9.99
C PHE A 78 9.97 8.05 -10.38
N ALA A 79 8.69 8.42 -10.53
CA ALA A 79 7.65 7.51 -11.00
C ALA A 79 7.93 7.01 -12.43
N ILE A 80 8.33 7.91 -13.34
CA ILE A 80 8.69 7.55 -14.72
C ILE A 80 9.84 6.54 -14.73
N ILE A 81 10.89 6.78 -13.94
CA ILE A 81 12.02 5.86 -13.83
C ILE A 81 11.56 4.48 -13.32
N GLN A 82 10.71 4.42 -12.30
CA GLN A 82 10.19 3.15 -11.78
C GLN A 82 9.43 2.37 -12.87
N ILE A 83 8.55 3.04 -13.61
CA ILE A 83 7.76 2.40 -14.68
C ILE A 83 8.67 1.91 -15.80
N VAL A 84 9.66 2.70 -16.23
CA VAL A 84 10.62 2.30 -17.28
C VAL A 84 11.46 1.11 -16.83
N VAL A 85 11.98 1.14 -15.59
CA VAL A 85 12.78 0.04 -15.04
C VAL A 85 11.96 -1.24 -14.97
N VAL A 86 10.72 -1.16 -14.47
CA VAL A 86 9.82 -2.32 -14.41
C VAL A 86 9.54 -2.85 -15.81
N ALA A 87 9.21 -1.98 -16.78
CA ALA A 87 8.92 -2.39 -18.16
C ALA A 87 10.11 -3.10 -18.82
N LEU A 88 11.33 -2.58 -18.64
CA LEU A 88 12.54 -3.19 -19.20
C LEU A 88 12.91 -4.50 -18.49
N ALA A 89 12.69 -4.60 -17.18
CA ALA A 89 12.97 -5.81 -16.40
C ALA A 89 11.93 -6.91 -16.66
N SER A 90 10.66 -6.55 -16.84
CA SER A 90 9.57 -7.50 -17.07
C SER A 90 9.54 -8.02 -18.50
N LEU A 91 10.01 -7.25 -19.49
CA LEU A 91 9.94 -7.63 -20.90
C LEU A 91 10.67 -8.94 -21.23
N PRO A 92 11.93 -9.19 -20.82
CA PRO A 92 12.60 -10.46 -21.06
C PRO A 92 11.90 -11.64 -20.38
N ILE A 93 11.37 -11.41 -19.17
CA ILE A 93 10.66 -12.44 -18.41
C ILE A 93 9.37 -12.81 -19.15
N ALA A 94 8.60 -11.81 -19.60
CA ALA A 94 7.40 -12.04 -20.39
C ALA A 94 7.71 -12.85 -21.66
N LEU A 95 8.77 -12.52 -22.39
CA LEU A 95 9.14 -13.25 -23.62
C LEU A 95 9.56 -14.71 -23.39
N ILE A 96 10.04 -15.05 -22.19
CA ILE A 96 10.47 -16.42 -21.85
C ILE A 96 9.30 -17.27 -21.36
N PHE A 97 8.38 -16.66 -20.60
CA PHE A 97 7.34 -17.39 -19.87
C PHE A 97 5.94 -17.29 -20.48
N GLU A 98 5.62 -16.26 -21.27
CA GLU A 98 4.29 -16.07 -21.87
C GLU A 98 4.18 -16.73 -23.25
N THR A 99 3.06 -17.42 -23.51
CA THR A 99 2.79 -18.13 -24.77
C THR A 99 2.17 -17.24 -25.86
N GLY A 100 1.92 -15.95 -25.58
CA GLY A 100 1.42 -14.98 -26.56
C GLY A 100 -0.08 -15.11 -26.92
N GLU A 101 -0.80 -16.07 -26.35
CA GLU A 101 -2.21 -16.35 -26.64
C GLU A 101 -3.19 -15.27 -26.09
N GLY A 102 -2.74 -14.44 -25.13
CA GLY A 102 -3.58 -13.44 -24.45
C GLY A 102 -3.79 -12.10 -25.18
N LEU A 103 -3.16 -11.87 -26.33
CA LEU A 103 -3.22 -10.59 -27.07
C LEU A 103 -4.34 -10.53 -28.13
N GLY A 104 -5.18 -11.56 -28.23
CA GLY A 104 -6.04 -11.83 -29.39
C GLY A 104 -7.30 -10.97 -29.58
N GLY A 105 -7.57 -9.94 -28.76
CA GLY A 105 -8.84 -9.20 -28.81
C GLY A 105 -8.77 -7.72 -28.47
N GLY A 106 -9.61 -6.90 -29.12
CA GLY A 106 -9.70 -5.46 -28.88
C GLY A 106 -10.08 -5.09 -27.43
N GLU A 107 -10.88 -5.93 -26.76
CA GLU A 107 -11.24 -5.76 -25.35
C GLU A 107 -10.05 -5.99 -24.39
N ALA A 108 -9.18 -6.95 -24.70
CA ALA A 108 -7.97 -7.21 -23.93
C ALA A 108 -7.01 -6.01 -24.02
N LEU A 109 -6.83 -5.44 -25.22
CA LEU A 109 -6.04 -4.22 -25.41
C LEU A 109 -6.63 -3.02 -24.68
N GLY A 110 -7.96 -2.88 -24.67
CA GLY A 110 -8.65 -1.84 -23.89
C GLY A 110 -8.39 -1.95 -22.39
N SER A 111 -8.47 -3.18 -21.85
CA SER A 111 -8.23 -3.46 -20.43
C SER A 111 -6.77 -3.22 -20.03
N ILE A 112 -5.82 -3.61 -20.89
CA ILE A 112 -4.40 -3.32 -20.71
C ILE A 112 -4.16 -1.82 -20.71
N ALA A 113 -4.69 -1.10 -21.71
CA ALA A 113 -4.52 0.36 -21.81
C ALA A 113 -5.08 1.08 -20.58
N PHE A 114 -6.27 0.67 -20.12
CA PHE A 114 -6.87 1.21 -18.90
C PHE A 114 -5.98 0.97 -17.67
N THR A 115 -5.50 -0.25 -17.50
CA THR A 115 -4.64 -0.63 -16.36
C THR A 115 -3.33 0.15 -16.37
N VAL A 116 -2.68 0.28 -17.53
CA VAL A 116 -1.41 1.02 -17.66
C VAL A 116 -1.61 2.50 -17.35
N VAL A 117 -2.62 3.15 -17.91
CA VAL A 117 -2.81 4.60 -17.76
C VAL A 117 -3.30 4.96 -16.37
N PHE A 118 -4.38 4.32 -15.90
CA PHE A 118 -5.04 4.69 -14.65
C PHE A 118 -4.46 3.96 -13.43
N CYS A 119 -4.30 2.65 -13.51
CA CYS A 119 -3.86 1.85 -12.36
C CYS A 119 -2.36 1.93 -12.13
N THR A 120 -1.55 2.19 -13.16
CA THR A 120 -0.08 2.28 -13.04
C THR A 120 0.42 3.72 -13.10
N VAL A 121 0.33 4.38 -14.26
CA VAL A 121 0.95 5.72 -14.46
C VAL A 121 0.33 6.75 -13.52
N PHE A 122 -0.99 6.88 -13.51
CA PHE A 122 -1.68 7.85 -12.66
C PHE A 122 -1.51 7.51 -11.18
N ALA A 123 -1.77 6.26 -10.78
CA ALA A 123 -1.67 5.84 -9.37
C ALA A 123 -0.25 6.04 -8.81
N MET A 124 0.79 5.63 -9.54
CA MET A 124 2.18 5.80 -9.10
C MET A 124 2.61 7.27 -9.06
N ALA A 125 2.14 8.10 -9.99
CA ALA A 125 2.41 9.53 -9.96
C ALA A 125 1.78 10.18 -8.73
N VAL A 126 0.49 9.90 -8.46
CA VAL A 126 -0.22 10.40 -7.27
C VAL A 126 0.44 9.90 -6.00
N GLN A 127 0.76 8.60 -5.92
CA GLN A 127 1.44 8.00 -4.78
C GLN A 127 2.78 8.71 -4.52
N ASN A 128 3.65 8.84 -5.52
CA ASN A 128 4.96 9.45 -5.33
C ASN A 128 4.87 10.92 -4.92
N VAL A 129 3.92 11.67 -5.50
CA VAL A 129 3.69 13.08 -5.14
C VAL A 129 3.15 13.21 -3.72
N ALA A 130 2.18 12.37 -3.33
CA ALA A 130 1.61 12.39 -1.97
C ALA A 130 2.64 11.95 -0.91
N GLN A 131 3.49 10.97 -1.23
CA GLN A 131 4.57 10.49 -0.36
C GLN A 131 5.68 11.52 -0.13
N LYS A 132 5.77 12.56 -0.98
CA LYS A 132 6.63 13.71 -0.69
C LYS A 132 6.20 14.47 0.57
N PHE A 133 4.93 14.41 0.94
CA PHE A 133 4.40 15.14 2.10
C PHE A 133 3.99 14.22 3.25
N THR A 134 4.11 12.91 3.05
CA THR A 134 3.54 11.91 3.95
C THR A 134 4.62 10.88 4.33
N PRO A 135 4.89 10.64 5.62
CA PRO A 135 5.82 9.60 6.05
C PRO A 135 5.44 8.21 5.50
N SER A 136 6.41 7.33 5.32
CA SER A 136 6.18 5.97 4.76
C SER A 136 5.13 5.19 5.54
N THR A 137 5.17 5.29 6.87
CA THR A 137 4.24 4.56 7.74
C THR A 137 2.80 5.01 7.56
N HIS A 138 2.57 6.33 7.49
CA HIS A 138 1.26 6.90 7.22
C HIS A 138 0.78 6.51 5.81
N THR A 139 1.68 6.64 4.82
CA THR A 139 1.37 6.25 3.44
C THR A 139 0.94 4.80 3.35
N ALA A 140 1.66 3.88 4.01
CA ALA A 140 1.35 2.46 3.97
C ALA A 140 -0.03 2.16 4.58
N ILE A 141 -0.42 2.87 5.64
CA ILE A 141 -1.75 2.74 6.26
C ILE A 141 -2.82 3.31 5.34
N ILE A 142 -2.58 4.45 4.68
CA ILE A 142 -3.50 5.01 3.68
C ILE A 142 -3.66 4.07 2.47
N LEU A 143 -2.56 3.56 1.93
CA LEU A 143 -2.57 2.63 0.78
C LEU A 143 -3.34 1.35 1.10
N SER A 144 -3.32 0.89 2.35
CA SER A 144 -4.10 -0.28 2.77
C SER A 144 -5.62 -0.13 2.56
N MET A 145 -6.12 1.11 2.44
CA MET A 145 -7.51 1.38 2.06
C MET A 145 -7.89 0.80 0.69
N GLU A 146 -6.91 0.45 -0.15
CA GLU A 146 -7.11 -0.37 -1.35
C GLU A 146 -7.95 -1.62 -1.05
N SER A 147 -7.75 -2.24 0.13
CA SER A 147 -8.46 -3.46 0.53
C SER A 147 -9.93 -3.18 0.85
N VAL A 148 -10.23 -2.00 1.40
CA VAL A 148 -11.60 -1.55 1.67
C VAL A 148 -12.33 -1.28 0.37
N PHE A 149 -11.72 -0.51 -0.54
CA PHE A 149 -12.30 -0.26 -1.86
C PHE A 149 -12.41 -1.53 -2.70
N GLY A 150 -11.45 -2.45 -2.58
CA GLY A 150 -11.49 -3.77 -3.20
C GLY A 150 -12.69 -4.58 -2.71
N ALA A 151 -12.89 -4.67 -1.40
CA ALA A 151 -14.03 -5.36 -0.81
C ALA A 151 -15.37 -4.73 -1.22
N LEU A 152 -15.48 -3.39 -1.19
CA LEU A 152 -16.69 -2.67 -1.63
C LEU A 152 -16.98 -2.89 -3.12
N SER A 153 -15.93 -2.95 -3.94
CA SER A 153 -16.05 -3.23 -5.37
C SER A 153 -16.47 -4.69 -5.61
N GLY A 154 -15.95 -5.65 -4.84
CA GLY A 154 -16.38 -7.05 -4.88
C GLY A 154 -17.87 -7.21 -4.56
N ILE A 155 -18.36 -6.50 -3.54
CA ILE A 155 -19.79 -6.48 -3.18
C ILE A 155 -20.63 -5.88 -4.32
N TYR A 156 -20.21 -4.73 -4.87
CA TYR A 156 -21.01 -4.01 -5.87
C TYR A 156 -20.98 -4.67 -7.26
N PHE A 157 -19.80 -5.08 -7.74
CA PHE A 157 -19.62 -5.61 -9.09
C PHE A 157 -19.71 -7.13 -9.16
N MET A 158 -19.25 -7.87 -8.14
CA MET A 158 -19.26 -9.34 -8.13
C MET A 158 -20.41 -9.92 -7.29
N GLY A 159 -21.19 -9.08 -6.59
CA GLY A 159 -22.33 -9.53 -5.78
C GLY A 159 -21.91 -10.30 -4.53
N GLU A 160 -20.70 -10.06 -4.01
CA GLU A 160 -20.23 -10.69 -2.77
C GLU A 160 -21.14 -10.35 -1.58
N VAL A 161 -21.37 -11.33 -0.70
CA VAL A 161 -22.24 -11.16 0.46
C VAL A 161 -21.57 -10.25 1.49
N PHE A 162 -22.20 -9.12 1.79
CA PHE A 162 -21.73 -8.21 2.83
C PHE A 162 -21.89 -8.83 4.23
N SER A 163 -20.83 -9.43 4.73
CA SER A 163 -20.79 -10.03 6.07
C SER A 163 -20.51 -8.98 7.15
N ALA A 164 -21.02 -9.22 8.36
CA ALA A 164 -20.67 -8.43 9.55
C ALA A 164 -19.15 -8.41 9.80
N LYS A 165 -18.45 -9.50 9.45
CA LYS A 165 -16.98 -9.58 9.51
C LYS A 165 -16.32 -8.56 8.58
N MET A 166 -16.85 -8.38 7.38
CA MET A 166 -16.32 -7.40 6.42
C MET A 166 -16.57 -5.97 6.89
N ALA A 167 -17.77 -5.69 7.40
CA ALA A 167 -18.10 -4.38 7.97
C ALA A 167 -17.14 -3.99 9.11
N ALA A 168 -16.88 -4.93 10.04
CA ALA A 168 -15.94 -4.72 11.14
C ALA A 168 -14.50 -4.49 10.63
N GLY A 169 -14.06 -5.26 9.62
CA GLY A 169 -12.75 -5.08 8.98
C GLY A 169 -12.59 -3.68 8.37
N CYS A 170 -13.58 -3.20 7.63
CA CYS A 170 -13.58 -1.85 7.05
C CYS A 170 -13.50 -0.76 8.13
N VAL A 171 -14.29 -0.88 9.21
CA VAL A 171 -14.28 0.08 10.32
C VAL A 171 -12.91 0.12 11.01
N LEU A 172 -12.27 -1.04 11.23
CA LEU A 172 -10.94 -1.11 11.84
C LEU A 172 -9.86 -0.46 10.98
N ILE A 173 -9.88 -0.67 9.66
CA ILE A 173 -8.92 -0.03 8.75
C ILE A 173 -9.12 1.49 8.74
N LEU A 174 -10.37 1.96 8.64
CA LEU A 174 -10.69 3.39 8.72
C LEU A 174 -10.25 3.99 10.07
N PHE A 175 -10.47 3.27 11.16
CA PHE A 175 -10.01 3.68 12.48
C PHE A 175 -8.48 3.77 12.55
N ALA A 176 -7.74 2.83 11.97
CA ALA A 176 -6.28 2.88 11.90
C ALA A 176 -5.78 4.10 11.10
N VAL A 177 -6.43 4.43 9.98
CA VAL A 177 -6.12 5.63 9.19
C VAL A 177 -6.34 6.89 10.02
N LEU A 178 -7.52 7.01 10.65
CA LEU A 178 -7.85 8.16 11.51
C LEU A 178 -6.89 8.29 12.69
N LEU A 179 -6.54 7.16 13.32
CA LEU A 179 -5.61 7.14 14.44
C LEU A 179 -4.23 7.67 14.02
N THR A 180 -3.77 7.32 12.83
CA THR A 180 -2.46 7.72 12.32
C THR A 180 -2.44 9.20 11.93
N GLU A 181 -3.47 9.67 11.24
CA GLU A 181 -3.53 11.07 10.76
C GLU A 181 -3.89 12.06 11.87
N VAL A 182 -4.86 11.73 12.73
CA VAL A 182 -5.38 12.65 13.75
C VAL A 182 -4.64 12.51 15.07
N GLY A 183 -4.12 11.32 15.39
CA GLY A 183 -3.53 11.02 16.70
C GLY A 183 -2.39 11.95 17.12
N PRO A 184 -1.42 12.31 16.26
CA PRO A 184 -0.36 13.27 16.63
C PRO A 184 -0.93 14.64 17.02
N SER A 185 -1.88 15.16 16.24
CA SER A 185 -2.53 16.46 16.49
C SER A 185 -3.42 16.46 17.73
N LEU A 186 -4.07 15.34 18.02
CA LEU A 186 -4.93 15.17 19.20
C LEU A 186 -4.10 14.99 20.47
N ALA A 187 -2.99 14.27 20.40
CA ALA A 187 -2.06 14.11 21.52
C ALA A 187 -1.42 15.45 21.92
N GLU A 188 -1.07 16.28 20.93
CA GLU A 188 -0.56 17.64 21.18
C GLU A 188 -1.62 18.52 21.86
N ARG A 189 -2.89 18.45 21.41
CA ARG A 189 -3.99 19.23 22.01
C ARG A 189 -4.42 18.77 23.39
N LEU A 190 -4.44 17.46 23.67
CA LEU A 190 -4.92 16.91 24.93
C LEU A 190 -3.83 16.85 26.01
N PHE A 191 -2.58 16.60 25.63
CA PHE A 191 -1.49 16.37 26.57
C PHE A 191 -0.40 17.46 26.54
N GLY A 192 -0.49 18.44 25.64
CA GLY A 192 0.50 19.53 25.53
C GLY A 192 1.91 19.04 25.16
N LEU A 193 2.03 17.81 24.67
CA LEU A 193 3.30 17.22 24.27
C LEU A 193 3.65 17.73 22.86
N PRO A 194 4.87 18.26 22.63
CA PRO A 194 5.27 18.73 21.32
C PRO A 194 5.18 17.59 20.31
N ALA A 195 4.56 17.85 19.15
CA ALA A 195 4.54 16.93 18.03
C ALA A 195 5.95 16.39 17.78
N THR A 196 6.08 15.07 17.87
CA THR A 196 7.37 14.36 17.88
C THR A 196 8.27 14.77 16.71
N GLY A 197 9.18 15.71 16.94
CA GLY A 197 10.49 15.78 16.30
C GLY A 197 10.59 16.28 14.86
N GLU A 198 9.83 17.28 14.40
CA GLU A 198 10.30 18.12 13.28
C GLU A 198 10.89 19.43 13.82
N LYS A 199 12.18 19.37 14.19
CA LYS A 199 13.04 20.54 14.33
C LYS A 199 14.33 20.28 13.55
N GLY A 200 14.62 21.16 12.59
CA GLY A 200 15.93 21.33 11.97
C GLY A 200 16.06 20.68 10.61
#